data_AF-A0A1G0H3N9-F1
#
_entry.id   AF-A0A1G0H3N9-F1
#
_cell.length_a   1.000
_cell.length_b   1.000
_cell.length_c   1.000
_cell.angle_alpha   90.00
_cell.angle_beta   90.00
_cell.angle_gamma   90.00
#
_symmetry.space_group_name_H-M   'P 1'
#
loop_
_entity.id
_entity.type
_entity.pdbx_description
1 polymer ?
#
loop_
_entity_poly.entity_id
_entity_poly.type
_entity_poly.pdbx_seq_one_letter_code
_entity_poly.pdbx_strand_id
1 'polypeptide(L)'
;MAIAIVIILHYYLFLTNIYWVLLSAILASLPTHGSIMRRGFIILFILFIVVIIMQFFVPIIVHDRMIDVIFGVAIGTFCQLIWPINLVQEFSEDILPVLQQVADYLETSILHFSEKEYSQEWFEKKINLEKMLSKKIAYPEWVFATGFNPGLRGGFRFFLIHLDRIIELLFALTYLLDRFITQHTNQMMRDLIIHSMKVHHEIFNILINYFKHNQLGYFSIDYDSDIATLDKTIWQILPARLEGIDLSEEPLTLLALVRNIKDTRRWLLKLLSALPDE
;
A
#
# COMPACT_ATOMS: atom_id res chain seq x y z
N MET A 1 -17.88 -17.46 -16.36
CA MET A 1 -17.99 -16.90 -17.73
C MET A 1 -16.67 -16.94 -18.49
N ALA A 2 -15.54 -16.51 -17.94
CA ALA A 2 -14.24 -16.52 -18.64
C ALA A 2 -13.84 -17.92 -19.18
N ILE A 3 -14.06 -18.99 -18.41
CA ILE A 3 -13.74 -20.36 -18.85
C ILE A 3 -14.60 -20.79 -20.05
N ALA A 4 -15.88 -20.42 -20.08
CA ALA A 4 -16.77 -20.74 -21.20
C ALA A 4 -16.36 -19.98 -22.47
N ILE A 5 -15.97 -18.71 -22.33
CA ILE A 5 -15.47 -17.89 -23.45
C ILE A 5 -14.15 -18.48 -23.99
N VAL A 6 -13.24 -18.89 -23.11
CA VAL A 6 -11.98 -19.54 -23.50
C VAL A 6 -12.23 -20.88 -24.19
N ILE A 7 -13.16 -21.70 -23.72
CA ILE A 7 -13.50 -22.98 -24.37
C ILE A 7 -14.14 -22.75 -25.75
N ILE A 8 -15.02 -21.75 -25.89
CA ILE A 8 -15.65 -21.40 -27.17
C ILE A 8 -14.60 -20.84 -28.15
N LEU A 9 -13.72 -19.95 -27.69
CA LEU A 9 -12.60 -19.45 -28.49
C LEU A 9 -11.64 -20.57 -28.88
N HIS A 10 -11.29 -21.46 -27.96
CA HIS A 10 -10.38 -22.56 -28.22
C HIS A 10 -10.98 -23.57 -29.23
N TYR A 11 -12.27 -23.87 -29.10
CA TYR A 11 -13.00 -24.72 -30.04
C TYR A 11 -13.06 -24.08 -31.44
N TYR A 12 -13.32 -22.77 -31.52
CA TYR A 12 -13.36 -22.02 -32.78
C TYR A 12 -11.97 -21.89 -33.44
N LEU A 13 -10.92 -21.68 -32.65
CA LEU A 13 -9.52 -21.58 -33.09
C LEU A 13 -8.96 -22.94 -33.55
N PHE A 14 -9.37 -24.03 -32.89
CA PHE A 14 -9.02 -25.40 -33.29
C PHE A 14 -9.64 -25.77 -34.64
N LEU A 15 -10.89 -25.37 -34.88
CA LEU A 15 -11.61 -25.62 -36.13
C LEU A 15 -11.03 -24.87 -37.34
N THR A 16 -10.41 -23.71 -37.10
CA THR A 16 -9.93 -22.81 -38.15
C THR A 16 -8.41 -22.93 -38.42
N ASN A 17 -7.66 -23.69 -37.60
CA ASN A 17 -6.19 -23.79 -37.66
C ASN A 17 -5.46 -22.44 -37.46
N ILE A 18 -6.07 -21.50 -36.74
CA ILE A 18 -5.56 -20.12 -36.59
C ILE A 18 -4.86 -19.95 -35.25
N TYR A 19 -3.73 -20.63 -35.06
CA TYR A 19 -2.92 -20.50 -33.83
C TYR A 19 -2.20 -19.14 -33.72
N TRP A 20 -2.11 -18.38 -34.82
CA TRP A 20 -1.33 -17.15 -34.92
C TRP A 20 -2.02 -15.91 -34.36
N VAL A 21 -3.35 -15.89 -34.29
CA VAL A 21 -4.13 -14.76 -33.74
C VAL A 21 -3.95 -14.64 -32.23
N LEU A 22 -3.86 -15.78 -31.55
CA LEU A 22 -3.58 -15.81 -30.13
C LEU A 22 -2.16 -15.27 -29.87
N LEU A 23 -1.19 -15.65 -30.70
CA LEU A 23 0.20 -15.19 -30.58
C LEU A 23 0.33 -13.67 -30.80
N SER A 24 -0.36 -13.11 -31.81
CA SER A 24 -0.32 -11.66 -32.06
C SER A 24 -1.05 -10.86 -30.99
N ALA A 25 -2.17 -11.36 -30.46
CA ALA A 25 -2.86 -10.76 -29.31
C ALA A 25 -2.02 -10.84 -28.02
N ILE A 26 -1.30 -11.95 -27.79
CA ILE A 26 -0.36 -12.09 -26.67
C ILE A 26 0.86 -11.17 -26.84
N LEU A 27 1.42 -11.07 -28.04
CA LEU A 27 2.56 -10.18 -28.34
C LEU A 27 2.17 -8.70 -28.26
N ALA A 28 0.94 -8.34 -28.66
CA ALA A 28 0.41 -6.99 -28.51
C ALA A 28 0.01 -6.66 -27.06
N SER A 29 -0.27 -7.67 -26.23
CA SER A 29 -0.60 -7.47 -24.81
C SER A 29 0.60 -7.53 -23.85
N LEU A 30 1.78 -7.93 -24.32
CA LEU A 30 3.01 -7.97 -23.52
C LEU A 30 3.48 -6.54 -23.16
N PRO A 31 3.44 -6.14 -21.87
CA PRO A 31 3.67 -4.76 -21.47
C PRO A 31 5.16 -4.43 -21.40
N THR A 32 5.59 -3.35 -22.07
CA THR A 32 6.90 -2.72 -21.83
C THR A 32 6.75 -1.20 -21.64
N HIS A 33 7.46 -0.69 -20.63
CA HIS A 33 7.27 0.58 -19.90
C HIS A 33 6.86 1.88 -20.63
N GLY A 34 6.06 2.69 -19.91
CA GLY A 34 6.38 4.09 -19.56
C GLY A 34 5.87 5.22 -20.45
N SER A 35 5.59 4.97 -21.74
CA SER A 35 5.03 5.99 -22.65
C SER A 35 3.80 5.45 -23.39
N ILE A 36 2.85 4.95 -22.58
CA ILE A 36 1.88 3.90 -22.94
C ILE A 36 0.98 4.27 -24.12
N MET A 37 0.35 5.45 -24.12
CA MET A 37 -0.50 5.87 -25.24
C MET A 37 0.31 6.11 -26.52
N ARG A 38 1.44 6.81 -26.44
CA ARG A 38 2.20 7.24 -27.62
C ARG A 38 2.91 6.06 -28.29
N ARG A 39 3.52 5.14 -27.53
CA ARG A 39 4.17 3.94 -28.11
C ARG A 39 3.13 2.91 -28.57
N GLY A 40 2.03 2.75 -27.86
CA GLY A 40 0.90 1.92 -28.32
C GLY A 40 0.33 2.43 -29.64
N PHE A 41 0.04 3.73 -29.74
CA PHE A 41 -0.40 4.35 -31.00
C PHE A 41 0.65 4.25 -32.10
N ILE A 42 1.94 4.46 -31.82
CA ILE A 42 3.00 4.33 -32.82
C ILE A 42 3.11 2.89 -33.33
N ILE A 43 3.07 1.89 -32.44
CA ILE A 43 3.12 0.47 -32.84
C ILE A 43 1.87 0.12 -33.65
N LEU A 44 0.68 0.53 -33.20
CA LEU A 44 -0.58 0.28 -33.91
C LEU A 44 -0.59 0.96 -35.28
N PHE A 45 -0.09 2.20 -35.36
CA PHE A 45 0.03 2.95 -36.60
C PHE A 45 1.03 2.33 -37.57
N ILE A 46 2.20 1.88 -37.09
CA ILE A 46 3.18 1.14 -37.91
C ILE A 46 2.58 -0.17 -38.41
N LEU A 47 1.89 -0.92 -37.54
CA LEU A 47 1.28 -2.20 -37.88
C LEU A 47 0.14 -2.01 -38.89
N PHE A 48 -0.66 -0.94 -38.73
CA PHE A 48 -1.68 -0.53 -39.70
C PHE A 48 -1.09 -0.14 -41.06
N ILE A 49 0.02 0.59 -41.08
CA ILE A 49 0.74 0.92 -42.33
C ILE A 49 1.28 -0.35 -43.00
N VAL A 50 1.90 -1.25 -42.25
CA VAL A 50 2.40 -2.53 -42.78
C VAL A 50 1.26 -3.36 -43.37
N VAL A 51 0.10 -3.33 -42.73
CA VAL A 51 -1.10 -4.02 -43.21
C VAL A 51 -1.60 -3.42 -44.53
N ILE A 52 -1.72 -2.10 -44.61
CA ILE A 52 -2.13 -1.41 -45.85
C ILE A 52 -1.16 -1.72 -46.98
N ILE A 53 0.15 -1.68 -46.73
CA ILE A 53 1.16 -1.99 -47.73
C ILE A 53 1.04 -3.45 -48.19
N MET A 54 0.94 -4.39 -47.26
CA MET A 54 0.80 -5.82 -47.57
C MET A 54 -0.45 -6.14 -48.39
N GLN A 55 -1.55 -5.39 -48.21
CA GLN A 55 -2.79 -5.59 -48.99
C GLN A 55 -2.58 -5.40 -50.51
N PHE A 56 -1.60 -4.60 -50.93
CA PHE A 56 -1.30 -4.39 -52.35
C PHE A 56 -0.36 -5.44 -52.95
N PHE A 57 0.37 -6.20 -52.13
CA PHE A 57 1.42 -7.11 -52.58
C PHE A 57 1.12 -8.60 -52.33
N VAL A 58 0.09 -8.92 -51.55
CA VAL A 58 -0.14 -10.29 -51.09
C VAL A 58 -1.37 -10.91 -51.77
N PRO A 59 -1.26 -12.14 -52.32
CA PRO A 59 -2.38 -12.82 -52.98
C PRO A 59 -3.57 -13.09 -52.04
N ILE A 60 -4.77 -13.10 -52.62
CA ILE A 60 -6.10 -13.16 -51.96
C ILE A 60 -6.19 -14.22 -50.84
N ILE A 61 -5.45 -15.33 -50.94
CA ILE A 61 -5.45 -16.45 -49.99
C ILE A 61 -4.88 -16.06 -48.61
N VAL A 62 -4.03 -15.02 -48.53
CA VAL A 62 -3.47 -14.54 -47.25
C VAL A 62 -4.31 -13.42 -46.64
N HIS A 63 -5.33 -12.94 -47.35
CA HIS A 63 -6.11 -11.78 -46.93
C HIS A 63 -6.91 -12.07 -45.65
N ASP A 64 -7.49 -13.27 -45.54
CA ASP A 64 -8.21 -13.72 -44.34
C ASP A 64 -7.29 -13.72 -43.11
N ARG A 65 -6.05 -14.20 -43.26
CA ARG A 65 -5.07 -14.20 -42.16
C ARG A 65 -4.67 -12.81 -41.70
N MET A 66 -4.62 -11.83 -42.61
CA MET A 66 -4.34 -10.44 -42.25
C MET A 66 -5.51 -9.81 -41.50
N ILE A 67 -6.75 -10.10 -41.92
CA ILE A 67 -7.96 -9.64 -41.22
C ILE A 67 -7.94 -10.16 -39.78
N ASP A 68 -7.58 -11.42 -39.58
CA ASP A 68 -7.50 -12.01 -38.25
C ASP A 68 -6.42 -11.36 -37.36
N VAL A 69 -5.27 -11.00 -37.92
CA VAL A 69 -4.21 -10.26 -37.20
C VAL A 69 -4.69 -8.86 -36.81
N ILE A 70 -5.40 -8.17 -37.70
CA ILE A 70 -5.99 -6.85 -37.42
C ILE A 70 -7.01 -6.97 -36.29
N PHE A 71 -7.88 -7.99 -36.32
CA PHE A 71 -8.84 -8.22 -35.24
C PHE A 71 -8.14 -8.57 -33.92
N GLY A 72 -7.09 -9.39 -33.94
CA GLY A 72 -6.28 -9.70 -32.75
C GLY A 72 -5.64 -8.45 -32.14
N VAL A 73 -5.06 -7.57 -32.97
CA VAL A 73 -4.50 -6.29 -32.52
C VAL A 73 -5.60 -5.35 -32.03
N ALA A 74 -6.70 -5.23 -32.76
CA ALA A 74 -7.83 -4.38 -32.37
C ALA A 74 -8.41 -4.82 -31.03
N ILE A 75 -8.66 -6.12 -30.83
CA ILE A 75 -9.14 -6.69 -29.56
C ILE A 75 -8.12 -6.43 -28.45
N GLY A 76 -6.83 -6.71 -28.67
CA GLY A 76 -5.78 -6.47 -27.69
C GLY A 76 -5.69 -5.00 -27.26
N THR A 77 -5.81 -4.09 -28.22
CA THR A 77 -5.80 -2.64 -27.96
C THR A 77 -7.09 -2.20 -27.26
N PHE A 78 -8.24 -2.75 -27.67
CA PHE A 78 -9.54 -2.43 -27.08
C PHE A 78 -9.65 -2.94 -25.65
N CYS A 79 -9.07 -4.11 -25.33
CA CYS A 79 -8.93 -4.59 -23.96
C CYS A 79 -8.08 -3.65 -23.09
N GLN A 80 -7.00 -3.07 -23.64
CA GLN A 80 -6.20 -2.05 -22.95
C GLN A 80 -6.96 -0.72 -22.79
N LEU A 81 -7.85 -0.38 -23.73
CA LEU A 81 -8.60 0.88 -23.72
C LEU A 81 -9.86 0.84 -22.85
N ILE A 82 -10.55 -0.29 -22.77
CA ILE A 82 -11.76 -0.48 -21.94
C ILE A 82 -11.40 -0.71 -20.47
N TRP A 83 -10.24 -1.27 -20.18
CA TRP A 83 -9.73 -1.46 -18.82
C TRP A 83 -8.52 -0.55 -18.54
N PRO A 84 -8.71 0.78 -18.45
CA PRO A 84 -7.79 1.57 -17.65
C PRO A 84 -8.05 1.17 -16.20
N ILE A 85 -7.43 0.08 -15.75
CA ILE A 85 -7.40 -0.26 -14.33
C ILE A 85 -6.63 0.88 -13.69
N ASN A 86 -7.35 1.81 -13.06
CA ASN A 86 -6.75 2.82 -12.22
C ASN A 86 -6.29 2.11 -10.95
N LEU A 87 -5.16 1.41 -11.06
CA LEU A 87 -4.57 0.59 -9.99
C LEU A 87 -4.34 1.41 -8.73
N VAL A 88 -4.10 2.71 -8.88
CA VAL A 88 -3.99 3.64 -7.75
C VAL A 88 -5.33 3.78 -7.06
N GLN A 89 -6.43 4.00 -7.79
CA GLN A 89 -7.76 4.09 -7.21
C GLN A 89 -8.21 2.77 -6.57
N GLU A 90 -7.99 1.63 -7.23
CA GLU A 90 -8.32 0.31 -6.68
C GLU A 90 -7.53 0.06 -5.38
N PHE A 91 -6.23 0.39 -5.37
CA PHE A 91 -5.42 0.32 -4.16
C PHE A 91 -5.90 1.28 -3.07
N SER A 92 -6.26 2.52 -3.42
CA SER A 92 -6.80 3.52 -2.49
C SER A 92 -8.09 3.03 -1.83
N GLU A 93 -9.01 2.47 -2.61
CA GLU A 93 -10.30 1.95 -2.12
C GLU A 93 -10.10 0.79 -1.15
N ASP A 94 -9.14 -0.10 -1.42
CA ASP A 94 -8.81 -1.25 -0.56
C ASP A 94 -8.06 -0.83 0.72
N ILE A 95 -7.13 0.13 0.64
CA ILE A 95 -6.25 0.50 1.77
C ILE A 95 -6.88 1.50 2.73
N LEU A 96 -7.78 2.35 2.24
CA LEU A 96 -8.45 3.38 3.02
C LEU A 96 -9.15 2.84 4.28
N PRO A 97 -9.96 1.76 4.24
CA PRO A 97 -10.58 1.23 5.45
C PRO A 97 -9.55 0.72 6.47
N VAL A 98 -8.40 0.21 6.00
CA VAL A 98 -7.32 -0.23 6.89
C VAL A 98 -6.72 0.97 7.62
N LEU A 99 -6.36 2.02 6.88
CA LEU A 99 -5.80 3.24 7.46
C LEU A 99 -6.76 3.90 8.47
N GLN A 100 -8.06 3.95 8.15
CA GLN A 100 -9.08 4.50 9.04
C GLN A 100 -9.19 3.70 10.34
N GLN A 101 -9.22 2.37 10.28
CA GLN A 101 -9.29 1.54 11.49
C GLN A 101 -8.04 1.66 12.36
N VAL A 102 -6.86 1.81 11.74
CA VAL A 102 -5.61 2.06 12.49
C VAL A 102 -5.63 3.44 13.14
N ALA A 103 -6.10 4.47 12.44
CA ALA A 103 -6.24 5.82 12.99
C ALA A 103 -7.25 5.85 14.16
N ASP A 104 -8.43 5.26 14.00
CA ASP A 104 -9.45 5.11 15.04
C ASP A 104 -8.89 4.38 16.29
N TYR A 105 -8.14 3.30 16.08
CA TYR A 105 -7.49 2.56 17.16
C TYR A 105 -6.45 3.43 17.89
N LEU A 106 -5.67 4.20 17.15
CA LEU A 106 -4.67 5.09 17.71
C LEU A 106 -5.32 6.23 18.50
N GLU A 107 -6.38 6.85 17.97
CA GLU A 107 -7.15 7.90 18.65
C GLU A 107 -7.75 7.39 19.97
N THR A 108 -8.43 6.25 19.95
CA THR A 108 -9.00 5.65 21.16
C THR A 108 -7.92 5.22 22.16
N SER A 109 -6.74 4.80 21.69
CA SER A 109 -5.59 4.53 22.56
C SER A 109 -5.09 5.82 23.23
N ILE A 110 -4.98 6.92 22.47
CA ILE A 110 -4.58 8.23 23.01
C ILE A 110 -5.56 8.69 24.10
N LEU A 111 -6.87 8.58 23.87
CA LEU A 111 -7.90 8.95 24.84
C LEU A 111 -7.80 8.08 26.11
N HIS A 112 -7.74 6.75 25.94
CA HIS A 112 -7.62 5.79 27.03
C HIS A 112 -6.44 6.09 27.96
N PHE A 113 -5.26 6.33 27.38
CA PHE A 113 -4.05 6.61 28.17
C PHE A 113 -3.98 8.05 28.71
N SER A 114 -4.77 8.98 28.16
CA SER A 114 -4.86 10.37 28.64
C SER A 114 -5.78 10.50 29.86
N GLU A 115 -6.96 9.90 29.80
CA GLU A 115 -8.02 10.12 30.79
C GLU A 115 -7.96 9.15 31.98
N LYS A 116 -7.10 8.12 31.92
CA LYS A 116 -6.96 7.04 32.93
C LYS A 116 -8.25 6.25 33.17
N GLU A 117 -9.22 6.30 32.27
CA GLU A 117 -10.42 5.48 32.34
C GLU A 117 -10.28 4.25 31.47
N TYR A 118 -10.67 3.09 31.99
CA TYR A 118 -10.77 1.86 31.22
C TYR A 118 -11.93 2.01 30.22
N SER A 119 -11.61 2.31 28.97
CA SER A 119 -12.62 2.39 27.92
C SER A 119 -12.78 1.02 27.28
N GLN A 120 -13.96 0.41 27.48
CA GLN A 120 -14.35 -0.79 26.74
C GLN A 120 -14.23 -0.58 25.22
N GLU A 121 -14.46 0.67 24.78
CA GLU A 121 -14.31 1.13 23.40
C GLU A 121 -12.90 0.90 22.84
N TRP A 122 -11.84 1.19 23.59
CA TRP A 122 -10.45 0.95 23.13
C TRP A 122 -10.20 -0.52 22.85
N PHE A 123 -10.63 -1.40 23.76
CA PHE A 123 -10.46 -2.84 23.60
C PHE A 123 -11.27 -3.38 22.42
N GLU A 124 -12.49 -2.87 22.22
CA GLU A 124 -13.32 -3.22 21.06
C GLU A 124 -12.68 -2.79 19.74
N LYS A 125 -12.14 -1.56 19.66
CA LYS A 125 -11.40 -1.07 18.47
C LYS A 125 -10.16 -1.91 18.18
N LYS A 126 -9.40 -2.29 19.22
CA LYS A 126 -8.26 -3.22 19.08
C LYS A 126 -8.69 -4.55 18.46
N ILE A 127 -9.71 -5.20 19.03
CA ILE A 127 -10.22 -6.48 18.55
C ILE A 127 -10.74 -6.37 17.11
N ASN A 128 -11.43 -5.28 16.79
CA ASN A 128 -11.97 -5.07 15.44
C ASN A 128 -10.85 -4.91 14.41
N LEU A 129 -9.79 -4.19 14.75
CA LEU A 129 -8.59 -4.07 13.92
C LEU A 129 -7.92 -5.44 13.73
N GLU A 130 -7.66 -6.20 14.80
CA GLU A 130 -7.08 -7.55 14.70
C GLU A 130 -7.94 -8.50 13.84
N LYS A 131 -9.27 -8.48 14.04
CA LYS A 131 -10.21 -9.28 13.24
C LYS A 131 -10.18 -8.87 11.77
N MET A 132 -10.11 -7.58 11.47
CA MET A 132 -10.00 -7.11 10.09
C MET A 132 -8.69 -7.61 9.46
N LEU A 133 -7.56 -7.42 10.12
CA LEU A 133 -6.24 -7.84 9.63
C LEU A 133 -6.13 -9.36 9.45
N SER A 134 -6.83 -10.14 10.27
CA SER A 134 -6.88 -11.61 10.13
C SER A 134 -7.66 -12.10 8.91
N LYS A 135 -8.54 -11.27 8.33
CA LYS A 135 -9.30 -11.64 7.13
C LYS A 135 -8.44 -11.39 5.90
N LYS A 136 -8.25 -12.42 5.08
CA LYS A 136 -7.55 -12.34 3.77
C LYS A 136 -8.03 -11.21 2.84
N ILE A 137 -9.24 -10.72 3.03
CA ILE A 137 -9.86 -9.71 2.17
C ILE A 137 -9.43 -8.28 2.55
N ALA A 138 -8.81 -8.05 3.70
CA ALA A 138 -8.53 -6.70 4.19
C ALA A 138 -7.37 -6.00 3.46
N TYR A 139 -6.49 -6.74 2.79
CA TYR A 139 -5.38 -6.18 2.06
C TYR A 139 -5.54 -6.41 0.55
N PRO A 140 -5.01 -5.51 -0.30
CA PRO A 140 -5.00 -5.70 -1.75
C PRO A 140 -4.04 -6.84 -2.14
N GLU A 141 -4.48 -8.10 -1.94
CA GLU A 141 -3.69 -9.32 -2.21
C GLU A 141 -3.31 -9.45 -3.69
N TRP A 142 -4.06 -8.79 -4.59
CA TRP A 142 -3.78 -8.72 -6.02
C TRP A 142 -2.39 -8.13 -6.32
N VAL A 143 -1.85 -7.28 -5.45
CA VAL A 143 -0.46 -6.76 -5.54
C VAL A 143 0.57 -7.90 -5.45
N PHE A 144 0.21 -9.03 -4.82
CA PHE A 144 1.05 -10.22 -4.70
C PHE A 144 0.82 -11.25 -5.80
N ALA A 145 -0.23 -11.12 -6.60
CA ALA A 145 -0.58 -12.09 -7.63
C ALA A 145 0.53 -12.32 -8.67
N THR A 146 0.67 -13.57 -9.10
CA THR A 146 1.54 -13.97 -10.21
C THR A 146 0.99 -13.37 -11.51
N GLY A 147 1.69 -12.37 -12.07
CA GLY A 147 1.25 -11.64 -13.27
C GLY A 147 1.08 -10.13 -13.06
N PHE A 148 1.02 -9.64 -11.81
CA PHE A 148 0.99 -8.20 -11.54
C PHE A 148 2.29 -7.52 -12.02
N ASN A 149 2.18 -6.32 -12.61
CA ASN A 149 3.31 -5.62 -13.23
C ASN A 149 4.48 -5.44 -12.23
N PRO A 150 5.66 -6.03 -12.47
CA PRO A 150 6.79 -5.98 -11.53
C PRO A 150 7.29 -4.56 -11.26
N GLY A 151 7.13 -3.62 -12.19
CA GLY A 151 7.53 -2.23 -12.03
C GLY A 151 6.63 -1.44 -11.06
N LEU A 152 5.32 -1.69 -11.08
CA LEU A 152 4.36 -1.04 -10.16
C LEU A 152 4.28 -1.76 -8.80
N ARG A 153 4.53 -3.07 -8.81
CA ARG A 153 4.55 -3.94 -7.63
C ARG A 153 5.48 -3.45 -6.54
N GLY A 154 6.61 -2.82 -6.89
CA GLY A 154 7.56 -2.31 -5.91
C GLY A 154 6.94 -1.30 -4.94
N GLY A 155 6.25 -0.29 -5.46
CA GLY A 155 5.65 0.79 -4.66
C GLY A 155 4.51 0.30 -3.77
N PHE A 156 3.53 -0.43 -4.34
CA PHE A 156 2.41 -0.95 -3.57
C PHE A 156 2.86 -1.95 -2.48
N ARG A 157 3.80 -2.86 -2.79
CA ARG A 157 4.34 -3.78 -1.78
C ARG A 157 5.12 -3.06 -0.70
N PHE A 158 5.93 -2.07 -1.08
CA PHE A 158 6.64 -1.23 -0.13
C PHE A 158 5.65 -0.63 0.87
N PHE A 159 4.57 -0.01 0.38
CA PHE A 159 3.53 0.58 1.22
C PHE A 159 2.92 -0.45 2.19
N LEU A 160 2.45 -1.59 1.67
CA LEU A 160 1.79 -2.62 2.48
C LEU A 160 2.71 -3.20 3.57
N ILE A 161 3.96 -3.52 3.23
CA ILE A 161 4.93 -4.07 4.18
C ILE A 161 5.20 -3.08 5.31
N HIS A 162 5.30 -1.79 4.97
CA HIS A 162 5.60 -0.75 5.95
C HIS A 162 4.39 -0.41 6.81
N LEU A 163 3.19 -0.43 6.24
CA LEU A 163 1.95 -0.30 7.00
C LEU A 163 1.79 -1.43 8.02
N ASP A 164 2.01 -2.68 7.60
CA ASP A 164 1.94 -3.84 8.47
C ASP A 164 2.95 -3.71 9.63
N ARG A 165 4.17 -3.28 9.32
CA ARG A 165 5.19 -3.01 10.34
C ARG A 165 4.79 -1.91 11.32
N ILE A 166 4.14 -0.86 10.85
CA ILE A 166 3.62 0.21 11.71
C ILE A 166 2.55 -0.34 12.66
N ILE A 167 1.63 -1.16 12.15
CA ILE A 167 0.55 -1.76 12.95
C ILE A 167 1.14 -2.65 14.06
N GLU A 168 2.12 -3.49 13.74
CA GLU A 168 2.84 -4.30 14.75
C GLU A 168 3.48 -3.42 15.84
N LEU A 169 4.14 -2.35 15.42
CA LEU A 169 4.79 -1.41 16.35
C LEU A 169 3.78 -0.67 17.21
N LEU A 170 2.60 -0.32 16.68
CA LEU A 170 1.52 0.28 17.43
C LEU A 170 0.96 -0.68 18.48
N PHE A 171 0.72 -1.94 18.14
CA PHE A 171 0.29 -2.94 19.13
C PHE A 171 1.34 -3.18 20.22
N ALA A 172 2.62 -3.23 19.85
CA ALA A 172 3.71 -3.34 20.81
C ALA A 172 3.79 -2.07 21.70
N LEU A 173 3.62 -0.88 21.10
CA LEU A 173 3.63 0.40 21.81
C LEU A 173 2.51 0.48 22.84
N THR A 174 1.27 0.15 22.47
CA THR A 174 0.12 0.21 23.38
C THR A 174 0.24 -0.82 24.50
N TYR A 175 0.75 -2.02 24.22
CA TYR A 175 1.05 -3.01 25.24
C TYR A 175 2.11 -2.54 26.25
N LEU A 176 3.22 -1.95 25.77
CA LEU A 176 4.27 -1.42 26.65
C LEU A 176 3.78 -0.21 27.45
N LEU A 177 2.96 0.64 26.85
CA LEU A 177 2.40 1.82 27.48
C LEU A 177 1.41 1.47 28.61
N ASP A 178 0.56 0.46 28.39
CA ASP A 178 -0.34 -0.06 29.43
C ASP A 178 0.44 -0.60 30.64
N ARG A 179 1.49 -1.38 30.39
CA ARG A 179 2.39 -1.87 31.44
C ARG A 179 3.10 -0.73 32.16
N PHE A 180 3.61 0.26 31.43
CA PHE A 180 4.28 1.44 31.99
C PHE A 180 3.34 2.26 32.87
N ILE A 181 2.12 2.55 32.42
CA ILE A 181 1.14 3.33 33.20
C ILE A 181 0.70 2.58 34.46
N THR A 182 0.55 1.25 34.38
CA THR A 182 0.18 0.43 35.54
C THR A 182 1.29 0.41 36.60
N GLN A 183 2.55 0.42 36.19
CA GLN A 183 3.70 0.32 37.08
C GLN A 183 4.23 1.69 37.56
N HIS A 184 3.96 2.78 36.83
CA HIS A 184 4.62 4.08 37.03
C HIS A 184 3.66 5.27 37.03
N THR A 185 3.97 6.25 37.88
CA THR A 185 3.23 7.51 38.02
C THR A 185 3.91 8.71 37.36
N ASN A 186 4.96 8.51 36.53
CA ASN A 186 5.65 9.62 35.86
C ASN A 186 4.77 10.25 34.77
N GLN A 187 3.95 11.21 35.20
CA GLN A 187 3.00 11.95 34.37
C GLN A 187 3.71 12.70 33.24
N MET A 188 4.87 13.29 33.49
CA MET A 188 5.64 14.01 32.46
C MET A 188 6.00 13.09 31.29
N MET A 189 6.52 11.89 31.57
CA MET A 189 6.89 10.94 30.52
C MET A 189 5.66 10.44 29.76
N ARG A 190 4.58 10.13 30.49
CA ARG A 190 3.31 9.73 29.87
C ARG A 190 2.78 10.80 28.92
N ASP A 191 2.78 12.06 29.34
CA ASP A 191 2.25 13.17 28.55
C ASP A 191 3.09 13.41 27.28
N LEU A 192 4.42 13.22 27.36
CA LEU A 192 5.32 13.26 26.19
C LEU A 192 5.03 12.11 25.21
N ILE A 193 4.87 10.88 25.71
CA ILE A 193 4.52 9.71 24.89
C ILE A 193 3.19 9.93 24.17
N ILE A 194 2.17 10.38 24.90
CA ILE A 194 0.85 10.68 24.37
C ILE A 194 0.94 11.77 23.30
N HIS A 195 1.74 12.81 23.52
CA HIS A 195 1.98 13.84 22.52
C HIS A 195 2.59 13.27 21.23
N SER A 196 3.61 12.41 21.34
CA SER A 196 4.19 11.76 20.15
C SER A 196 3.21 10.83 19.42
N MET A 197 2.31 10.16 20.15
CA MET A 197 1.22 9.38 19.55
C MET A 197 0.20 10.25 18.81
N LYS A 198 -0.13 11.44 19.34
CA LYS A 198 -1.00 12.41 18.63
C LYS A 198 -0.42 12.81 17.29
N VAL A 199 0.89 13.04 17.22
CA VAL A 199 1.53 13.38 15.96
C VAL A 199 1.58 12.16 14.99
N HIS A 200 1.66 10.92 15.48
CA HIS A 200 1.42 9.74 14.62
C HIS A 200 0.02 9.73 14.03
N HIS A 201 -0.99 10.06 14.83
CA HIS A 201 -2.38 10.15 14.39
C HIS A 201 -2.57 11.25 13.33
N GLU A 202 -1.92 12.40 13.51
CA GLU A 202 -1.89 13.46 12.49
C GLU A 202 -1.31 12.96 11.16
N ILE A 203 -0.18 12.23 11.18
CA ILE A 203 0.41 11.69 9.94
C ILE A 203 -0.52 10.66 9.28
N PHE A 204 -1.19 9.80 10.05
CA PHE A 204 -2.22 8.90 9.52
C PHE A 204 -3.36 9.67 8.84
N ASN A 205 -3.83 10.76 9.44
CA ASN A 205 -4.87 11.59 8.83
C ASN A 205 -4.42 12.22 7.52
N ILE A 206 -3.14 12.59 7.38
CA ILE A 206 -2.58 13.04 6.10
C ILE A 206 -2.61 11.91 5.07
N LEU A 207 -2.19 10.69 5.44
CA LEU A 207 -2.27 9.52 4.55
C LEU A 207 -3.71 9.24 4.12
N ILE A 208 -4.67 9.24 5.06
CA ILE A 208 -6.09 9.03 4.79
C ILE A 208 -6.62 10.10 3.81
N ASN A 209 -6.29 11.38 4.05
CA ASN A 209 -6.69 12.47 3.16
C ASN A 209 -6.10 12.31 1.77
N TYR A 210 -4.85 11.89 1.66
CA TYR A 210 -4.22 11.61 0.37
C TYR A 210 -4.97 10.50 -0.37
N PHE A 211 -5.19 9.33 0.24
CA PHE A 211 -5.87 8.22 -0.45
C PHE A 211 -7.34 8.51 -0.77
N LYS A 212 -7.98 9.40 -0.01
CA LYS A 212 -9.39 9.77 -0.22
C LYS A 212 -9.59 10.88 -1.25
N HIS A 213 -8.67 11.84 -1.31
CA HIS A 213 -8.84 13.09 -2.08
C HIS A 213 -7.73 13.37 -3.08
N ASN A 214 -6.67 12.54 -3.14
CA ASN A 214 -5.43 12.78 -3.89
C ASN A 214 -4.80 14.14 -3.55
N GLN A 215 -4.93 14.60 -2.31
CA GLN A 215 -4.38 15.88 -1.85
C GLN A 215 -3.42 15.65 -0.70
N LEU A 216 -2.18 16.11 -0.85
CA LEU A 216 -1.25 16.23 0.27
C LEU A 216 -1.64 17.49 1.06
N GLY A 217 -2.09 17.29 2.31
CA GLY A 217 -2.39 18.39 3.21
C GLY A 217 -1.14 19.22 3.55
N TYR A 218 -1.33 20.34 4.24
CA TYR A 218 -0.20 21.11 4.78
C TYR A 218 0.59 20.28 5.80
N PHE A 219 1.87 20.05 5.51
CA PHE A 219 2.80 19.43 6.45
C PHE A 219 3.16 20.42 7.56
N SER A 220 3.22 19.97 8.81
CA SER A 220 3.96 20.72 9.82
C SER A 220 5.46 20.58 9.51
N ILE A 221 6.21 21.66 9.69
CA ILE A 221 7.63 21.73 9.29
C ILE A 221 8.52 20.87 10.22
N ASP A 222 8.00 20.43 11.37
CA ASP A 222 8.79 19.77 12.40
C ASP A 222 8.06 18.59 13.06
N TYR A 223 8.23 17.42 12.45
CA TYR A 223 7.78 16.12 12.98
C TYR A 223 8.85 15.42 13.83
N ASP A 224 9.98 16.05 14.14
CA ASP A 224 11.10 15.42 14.85
C ASP A 224 11.38 16.06 16.23
N SER A 225 10.91 17.28 16.49
CA SER A 225 11.12 18.00 17.75
C SER A 225 10.57 17.28 18.99
N ASP A 226 9.41 16.62 18.87
CA ASP A 226 8.81 15.86 19.96
C ASP A 226 9.67 14.65 20.32
N ILE A 227 10.19 13.95 19.32
CA ILE A 227 11.10 12.81 19.49
C ILE A 227 12.41 13.25 20.15
N ALA A 228 13.00 14.37 19.71
CA ALA A 228 14.23 14.89 20.30
C ALA A 228 14.04 15.24 21.79
N THR A 229 12.89 15.80 22.14
CA THR A 229 12.51 16.13 23.52
C THR A 229 12.32 14.87 24.36
N LEU A 230 11.63 13.87 23.81
CA LEU A 230 11.40 12.58 24.43
C LEU A 230 12.73 11.84 24.70
N ASP A 231 13.61 11.75 23.69
CA ASP A 231 14.97 11.19 23.82
C ASP A 231 15.77 11.87 24.94
N LYS A 232 15.80 13.21 24.96
CA LYS A 232 16.52 13.98 25.98
C LYS A 232 15.99 13.68 27.38
N THR A 233 14.66 13.59 27.54
CA THR A 233 14.01 13.35 28.83
C THR A 233 14.33 11.95 29.36
N ILE A 234 14.40 10.94 28.49
CA ILE A 234 14.77 9.58 28.89
C ILE A 234 16.21 9.52 29.40
N TRP A 235 17.15 10.17 28.71
CA TRP A 235 18.54 10.21 29.17
C TRP A 235 18.71 10.91 30.52
N GLN A 236 17.77 11.77 30.91
CA GLN A 236 17.76 12.39 32.24
C GLN A 236 17.17 11.47 33.32
N ILE A 237 16.27 10.56 32.94
CA ILE A 237 15.61 9.61 33.86
C ILE A 237 16.43 8.32 34.01
N LEU A 238 17.13 7.91 32.96
CA LEU A 238 17.97 6.72 32.99
C LEU A 238 19.12 6.92 33.98
N PRO A 239 19.33 5.99 34.92
CA PRO A 239 20.44 6.08 35.86
C PRO A 239 21.77 6.06 35.11
N ALA A 240 22.69 6.93 35.49
CA ALA A 240 24.03 7.09 34.87
C ALA A 240 24.93 5.84 34.94
N ARG A 241 24.46 4.72 35.52
CA ARG A 241 25.18 3.47 35.68
C ARG A 241 24.39 2.31 35.08
N LEU A 242 24.30 2.26 33.76
CA LEU A 242 23.91 1.05 33.02
C LEU A 242 25.00 -0.05 33.09
N GLU A 243 26.21 0.29 33.55
CA GLU A 243 27.39 -0.58 33.52
C GLU A 243 27.51 -1.61 34.66
N GLY A 244 26.52 -1.77 35.55
CA GLY A 244 26.71 -2.72 36.67
C GLY A 244 25.52 -3.15 37.51
N ILE A 245 24.28 -3.12 37.02
CA ILE A 245 23.10 -3.46 37.85
C ILE A 245 22.17 -4.37 37.06
N ASP A 246 21.67 -5.43 37.71
CA ASP A 246 20.46 -6.18 37.35
C ASP A 246 19.43 -5.20 36.76
N LEU A 247 19.25 -5.23 35.43
CA LEU A 247 18.34 -4.32 34.76
C LEU A 247 16.94 -4.58 35.31
N SER A 248 16.44 -3.65 36.14
CA SER A 248 15.03 -3.64 36.49
C SER A 248 14.22 -3.57 35.19
N GLU A 249 13.04 -4.19 35.16
CA GLU A 249 12.22 -4.27 33.95
C GLU A 249 11.76 -2.88 33.44
N GLU A 250 11.81 -1.86 34.30
CA GLU A 250 11.30 -0.52 34.06
C GLU A 250 12.12 0.29 33.04
N PRO A 251 13.43 0.56 33.23
CA PRO A 251 14.25 1.23 32.23
C PRO A 251 14.20 0.57 30.85
N LEU A 252 14.13 -0.76 30.82
CA LEU A 252 14.02 -1.55 29.60
C LEU A 252 12.67 -1.32 28.91
N THR A 253 11.57 -1.32 29.67
CA THR A 253 10.22 -1.04 29.15
C THR A 253 10.15 0.37 28.56
N LEU A 254 10.68 1.37 29.27
CA LEU A 254 10.70 2.76 28.79
C LEU A 254 11.54 2.91 27.52
N LEU A 255 12.74 2.32 27.47
CA LEU A 255 13.60 2.32 26.29
C LEU A 255 12.92 1.65 25.08
N ALA A 256 12.27 0.50 25.30
CA ALA A 256 11.54 -0.20 24.26
C ALA A 256 10.35 0.62 23.74
N LEU A 257 9.61 1.26 24.63
CA LEU A 257 8.47 2.11 24.29
C LEU A 257 8.91 3.27 23.40
N VAL A 258 9.98 3.97 23.80
CA VAL A 258 10.50 5.11 23.07
C VAL A 258 11.05 4.70 21.72
N ARG A 259 11.77 3.58 21.67
CA ARG A 259 12.22 3.00 20.41
C ARG A 259 11.03 2.73 19.48
N ASN A 260 9.94 2.15 19.99
CA ASN A 260 8.74 1.89 19.19
C ASN A 260 8.08 3.18 18.69
N ILE A 261 8.03 4.25 19.49
CA ILE A 261 7.57 5.58 19.03
C ILE A 261 8.42 6.05 17.84
N LYS A 262 9.74 6.02 17.98
CA LYS A 262 10.68 6.50 16.95
C LYS A 262 10.61 5.67 15.67
N ASP A 263 10.58 4.35 15.81
CA ASP A 263 10.48 3.44 14.67
C ASP A 263 9.13 3.63 13.96
N THR A 264 8.03 3.81 14.71
CA THR A 264 6.70 4.13 14.14
C THR A 264 6.74 5.43 13.35
N ARG A 265 7.28 6.53 13.93
CA ARG A 265 7.43 7.81 13.24
C ARG A 265 8.20 7.67 11.94
N ARG A 266 9.35 7.01 12.02
CA ARG A 266 10.25 6.83 10.87
C ARG A 266 9.54 6.11 9.73
N TRP A 267 8.77 5.08 10.02
CA TRP A 267 8.03 4.35 9.00
C TRP A 267 6.86 5.16 8.43
N LEU A 268 6.14 5.90 9.27
CA LEU A 268 5.08 6.81 8.83
C LEU A 268 5.60 7.90 7.88
N LEU A 269 6.71 8.54 8.24
CA LEU A 269 7.34 9.56 7.40
C LEU A 269 7.89 8.97 6.09
N LYS A 270 8.41 7.74 6.12
CA LYS A 270 8.81 7.02 4.89
C LYS A 270 7.62 6.75 3.98
N LEU A 271 6.49 6.30 4.52
CA LEU A 271 5.26 6.11 3.74
C LEU A 271 4.82 7.42 3.11
N LEU A 272 4.83 8.51 3.88
CA LEU A 272 4.46 9.84 3.43
C LEU A 272 5.37 10.34 2.30
N SER A 273 6.68 10.19 2.45
CA SER A 273 7.66 10.58 1.42
C SER A 273 7.65 9.70 0.16
N ALA A 274 7.02 8.52 0.23
CA ALA A 274 6.91 7.62 -0.90
C ALA A 274 5.64 7.87 -1.73
N LEU A 275 4.76 8.76 -1.27
CA LEU A 275 3.62 9.21 -2.06
C LEU A 275 4.14 10.08 -3.21
N PRO A 276 3.60 9.92 -4.44
CA PRO A 276 3.99 10.76 -5.55
C PRO A 276 3.59 12.21 -5.32
N ASP A 277 4.53 13.12 -5.59
CA ASP A 277 4.26 14.56 -5.72
C ASP A 277 3.32 14.78 -6.93
N GLU A 278 2.34 15.67 -6.78
CA GLU A 278 1.36 16.03 -7.83
C GLU A 278 2.02 16.40 -9.17
#